data_AF-A0A2E2QZQ4-F1
#
_entry.id   AF-A0A2E2QZQ4-F1
#
_cell.length_a   1.000
_cell.length_b   1.000
_cell.length_c   1.000
_cell.angle_alpha   90.00
_cell.angle_beta   90.00
_cell.angle_gamma   90.00
#
_symmetry.space_group_name_H-M   'P 1'
#
loop_
_entity.id
_entity.type
_entity.pdbx_description
1 polymer ?
#
loop_
_entity_poly.entity_id
_entity_poly.type
_entity_poly.pdbx_seq_one_letter_code
_entity_poly.pdbx_strand_id
1 'polypeptide(L)'
;MTDEAIQVADFLKAHPDFLIKNPGILAFIKLPEQSTGNVASLHERQVQTMREKVKSLEHRVVEMTHAAVENQAIIDNLQSITRTLLTVKNSADLPTVLVDAIKKKFVVPMVRLQLWSEDNSAASNSDKTLIDGMKSLYCGFSENAPTLSVFQGEEVAPRSVVLIPLRIGASPVTFGCLGFGSPDKDRFSPTLETDFLNTLAETACAALSRLQNTQS
;
A
#
# COMPACT_ATOMS: atom_id res chain seq x y z
N MET A 1 40.05 -19.88 53.80
CA MET A 1 39.72 -18.49 53.40
C MET A 1 38.90 -17.91 54.54
N THR A 2 39.35 -16.81 55.12
CA THR A 2 38.84 -16.28 56.40
C THR A 2 37.42 -15.72 56.25
N ASP A 3 36.60 -15.90 57.29
CA ASP A 3 35.18 -15.51 57.36
C ASP A 3 34.96 -14.01 57.04
N GLU A 4 35.97 -13.19 57.36
CA GLU A 4 36.03 -11.76 57.04
C GLU A 4 35.99 -11.46 55.54
N ALA A 5 36.60 -12.31 54.71
CA ALA A 5 36.61 -12.11 53.26
C ALA A 5 35.21 -12.34 52.65
N ILE A 6 34.43 -13.25 53.23
CA ILE A 6 33.05 -13.54 52.80
C ILE A 6 32.15 -12.36 53.18
N GLN A 7 32.29 -11.84 54.40
CA GLN A 7 31.53 -10.69 54.87
C GLN A 7 31.82 -9.43 54.04
N VAL A 8 33.09 -9.17 53.69
CA VAL A 8 33.47 -8.04 52.82
C VAL A 8 32.87 -8.20 51.43
N ALA A 9 32.86 -9.42 50.88
CA ALA A 9 32.28 -9.70 49.57
C ALA A 9 30.76 -9.48 49.56
N ASP A 10 30.05 -9.91 50.59
CA ASP A 10 28.60 -9.74 50.68
C ASP A 10 28.21 -8.29 50.98
N PHE A 11 29.02 -7.56 51.76
CA PHE A 11 28.86 -6.12 51.98
C PHE A 11 29.01 -5.32 50.68
N LEU A 12 30.02 -5.62 49.85
CA LEU A 12 30.22 -4.95 48.57
C LEU A 12 29.10 -5.26 47.55
N LYS A 13 28.51 -6.46 47.59
CA LYS A 13 27.34 -6.80 46.76
C LYS A 13 26.08 -6.05 47.19
N ALA A 14 25.87 -5.89 48.50
CA ALA A 14 24.73 -5.17 49.03
C ALA A 14 24.81 -3.64 48.80
N HIS A 15 26.02 -3.10 48.62
CA HIS A 15 26.26 -1.66 48.47
C HIS A 15 27.18 -1.35 47.27
N PRO A 16 26.68 -1.44 46.02
CA PRO A 16 27.48 -1.21 44.81
C PRO A 16 28.03 0.23 44.71
N ASP A 17 27.35 1.21 45.31
CA ASP A 17 27.79 2.62 45.30
C ASP A 17 29.00 2.89 46.21
N PHE A 18 29.37 1.94 47.08
CA PHE A 18 30.45 2.10 48.06
C PHE A 18 31.80 2.41 47.40
N LEU A 19 32.07 1.80 46.24
CA LEU A 19 33.29 2.02 45.46
C LEU A 19 33.28 3.36 44.72
N ILE A 20 32.09 3.88 44.37
CA ILE A 20 31.91 5.20 43.76
C ILE A 20 32.20 6.29 44.80
N LYS A 21 31.76 6.08 46.04
CA LYS A 21 31.95 7.03 47.15
C LYS A 21 33.36 7.01 47.74
N ASN A 22 34.14 5.95 47.50
CA ASN A 22 35.50 5.79 48.02
C ASN A 22 36.51 5.45 46.91
N PRO A 23 36.75 6.38 45.95
CA PRO A 23 37.60 6.12 44.78
C PRO A 23 39.06 5.85 45.14
N GLY A 24 39.52 6.29 46.32
CA GLY A 24 40.87 6.03 46.81
C GLY A 24 41.17 4.54 47.02
N ILE A 25 40.14 3.71 47.25
CA ILE A 25 40.31 2.25 47.41
C ILE A 25 40.63 1.58 46.07
N LEU A 26 40.06 2.07 44.96
CA LEU A 26 40.30 1.54 43.62
C LEU A 26 41.78 1.64 43.20
N ALA A 27 42.50 2.64 43.70
CA ALA A 27 43.93 2.84 43.41
C ALA A 27 44.82 1.73 44.00
N PHE A 28 44.36 1.00 45.02
CA PHE A 28 45.12 -0.07 45.69
C PHE A 28 44.66 -1.48 45.29
N ILE A 29 43.55 -1.61 44.56
CA ILE A 29 43.09 -2.90 44.05
C ILE A 29 43.91 -3.24 42.79
N LYS A 30 44.93 -4.08 42.96
CA LYS A 30 45.62 -4.73 41.84
C LYS A 30 44.79 -5.92 41.39
N LEU A 31 43.97 -5.75 40.35
CA LEU A 31 43.44 -6.91 39.62
C LEU A 31 44.61 -7.60 38.91
N PRO A 32 44.79 -8.92 39.04
CA PRO A 32 45.69 -9.64 38.17
C PRO A 32 45.17 -9.51 36.72
N GLU A 33 46.04 -9.08 35.81
CA GLU A 33 45.83 -9.14 34.36
C GLU A 33 45.81 -10.61 33.88
N GLN A 34 44.87 -11.41 34.37
CA GLN A 34 44.61 -12.78 33.91
C GLN A 34 43.12 -13.09 34.06
N SER A 35 42.26 -12.34 33.35
CA SER A 35 40.87 -12.72 33.04
C SER A 35 40.22 -11.66 32.14
N THR A 36 40.77 -11.48 30.94
CA THR A 36 40.13 -10.78 29.84
C THR A 36 38.91 -11.60 29.41
N GLY A 37 37.67 -11.18 29.71
CA GLY A 37 36.51 -11.96 29.26
C GLY A 37 35.10 -11.42 29.47
N ASN A 38 34.79 -10.64 30.50
CA ASN A 38 33.36 -10.44 30.85
C ASN A 38 32.82 -9.02 30.99
N VAL A 39 33.67 -7.98 31.04
CA VAL A 39 33.20 -6.58 31.10
C VAL A 39 33.31 -5.87 29.75
N ALA A 40 34.33 -6.21 28.93
CA ALA A 40 34.38 -5.83 27.52
C ALA A 40 33.24 -6.44 26.70
N SER A 41 32.81 -7.67 27.04
CA SER A 41 31.78 -8.41 26.30
C SER A 41 30.39 -7.77 26.37
N LEU A 42 30.04 -7.06 27.45
CA LEU A 42 28.75 -6.35 27.56
C LEU A 42 28.72 -5.07 26.71
N HIS A 43 29.80 -4.29 26.74
CA HIS A 43 29.89 -3.09 25.91
C HIS A 43 30.00 -3.45 24.42
N GLU A 44 30.81 -4.46 24.07
CA GLU A 44 30.88 -5.01 22.72
C GLU A 44 29.52 -5.53 22.24
N ARG A 45 28.77 -6.23 23.10
CA ARG A 45 27.42 -6.71 22.77
C ARG A 45 26.40 -5.58 22.62
N GLN A 46 26.50 -4.50 23.40
CA GLN A 46 25.67 -3.30 23.24
C GLN A 46 25.97 -2.58 21.92
N VAL A 47 27.25 -2.40 21.59
CA VAL A 47 27.67 -1.81 20.30
C VAL A 47 27.21 -2.67 19.13
N GLN A 48 27.33 -4.00 19.24
CA GLN A 48 26.86 -4.92 18.22
C GLN A 48 25.32 -4.84 18.04
N THR A 49 24.56 -4.83 19.13
CA THR A 49 23.10 -4.64 19.08
C THR A 49 22.71 -3.30 18.45
N MET A 50 23.45 -2.23 18.76
CA MET A 50 23.22 -0.91 18.15
C MET A 50 23.51 -0.94 16.64
N ARG A 51 24.60 -1.59 16.21
CA ARG A 51 24.91 -1.76 14.77
C ARG A 51 23.84 -2.54 14.04
N GLU A 52 23.32 -3.60 14.64
CA GLU A 52 22.22 -4.39 14.08
C GLU A 52 20.94 -3.56 13.96
N LYS A 53 20.62 -2.75 14.98
CA LYS A 53 19.47 -1.82 14.91
C LYS A 53 19.65 -0.75 13.84
N VAL A 54 20.84 -0.14 13.74
CA VAL A 54 21.15 0.85 12.69
C VAL A 54 20.98 0.21 11.31
N LYS A 55 21.55 -0.98 11.10
CA LYS A 55 21.40 -1.70 9.83
C LYS A 55 19.94 -2.03 9.50
N SER A 56 19.15 -2.44 10.49
CA SER A 56 17.71 -2.69 10.33
C SER A 56 16.94 -1.42 9.97
N LEU A 57 17.26 -0.30 10.62
CA LEU A 57 16.67 1.01 10.31
C LEU A 57 17.06 1.49 8.92
N GLU A 58 18.33 1.38 8.53
CA GLU A 58 18.79 1.71 7.17
C GLU A 58 18.02 0.90 6.12
N HIS A 59 17.84 -0.41 6.36
CA HIS A 59 17.04 -1.27 5.48
C HIS A 59 15.59 -0.78 5.37
N ARG A 60 14.99 -0.41 6.51
CA ARG A 60 13.62 0.11 6.56
C ARG A 60 13.49 1.45 5.81
N VAL A 61 14.49 2.33 5.93
CA VAL A 61 14.52 3.59 5.17
C VAL A 61 14.57 3.29 3.68
N VAL A 62 15.43 2.36 3.24
CA VAL A 62 15.51 1.98 1.82
C VAL A 62 14.17 1.45 1.30
N GLU A 63 13.52 0.54 2.03
CA GLU A 63 12.17 0.05 1.71
C GLU A 63 11.14 1.19 1.57
N MET A 64 11.12 2.11 2.53
CA MET A 64 10.23 3.27 2.50
C MET A 64 10.52 4.20 1.31
N THR A 65 11.80 4.43 0.98
CA THR A 65 12.16 5.25 -0.18
C THR A 65 11.74 4.60 -1.49
N HIS A 66 11.85 3.28 -1.62
CA HIS A 66 11.38 2.55 -2.79
C HIS A 66 9.87 2.71 -2.96
N ALA A 67 9.10 2.44 -1.89
CA ALA A 67 7.65 2.62 -1.89
C ALA A 67 7.25 4.06 -2.20
N ALA A 68 7.99 5.05 -1.69
CA ALA A 68 7.73 6.46 -1.97
C ALA A 68 7.94 6.80 -3.46
N VAL A 69 8.95 6.25 -4.11
CA VAL A 69 9.20 6.44 -5.55
C VAL A 69 8.10 5.79 -6.39
N GLU A 70 7.67 4.57 -6.04
CA GLU A 70 6.55 3.89 -6.71
C GLU A 70 5.24 4.68 -6.57
N ASN A 71 4.95 5.16 -5.36
CA ASN A 71 3.77 5.99 -5.09
C ASN A 71 3.83 7.32 -5.86
N GLN A 72 4.99 7.96 -5.94
CA GLN A 72 5.16 9.18 -6.74
C GLN A 72 4.86 8.93 -8.21
N ALA A 73 5.32 7.80 -8.78
CA ALA A 73 5.02 7.43 -10.15
C ALA A 73 3.51 7.22 -10.39
N ILE A 74 2.80 6.62 -9.41
CA ILE A 74 1.34 6.49 -9.46
C ILE A 74 0.65 7.86 -9.47
N ILE A 75 1.08 8.77 -8.58
CA ILE A 75 0.55 10.14 -8.51
C ILE A 75 0.77 10.89 -9.83
N ASP A 76 1.96 10.82 -10.40
CA ASP A 76 2.29 11.48 -11.66
C ASP A 76 1.44 10.93 -12.82
N ASN A 77 1.19 9.61 -12.83
CA ASN A 77 0.30 8.98 -13.79
C ASN A 77 -1.16 9.45 -13.63
N LEU A 78 -1.69 9.51 -12.41
CA LEU A 78 -3.02 10.05 -12.14
C LEU A 78 -3.15 11.49 -12.63
N GLN A 79 -2.20 12.36 -12.27
CA GLN A 79 -2.20 13.75 -12.72
C GLN A 79 -2.12 13.85 -14.24
N SER A 80 -1.32 13.00 -14.90
CA SER A 80 -1.23 12.95 -16.36
C SER A 80 -2.56 12.55 -17.00
N ILE A 81 -3.27 11.58 -16.43
CA ILE A 81 -4.62 11.18 -16.89
C ILE A 81 -5.59 12.33 -16.70
N THR A 82 -5.66 12.94 -15.51
CA THR A 82 -6.53 14.07 -15.22
C THR A 82 -6.32 15.21 -16.21
N ARG A 83 -5.06 15.59 -16.46
CA ARG A 83 -4.73 16.62 -17.47
C ARG A 83 -5.24 16.23 -18.86
N THR A 84 -5.03 14.98 -19.26
CA THR A 84 -5.50 14.48 -20.57
C THR A 84 -7.02 14.61 -20.68
N LEU A 85 -7.78 14.17 -19.67
CA LEU A 85 -9.24 14.25 -19.64
C LEU A 85 -9.78 15.69 -19.65
N LEU A 86 -9.06 16.62 -19.00
CA LEU A 86 -9.42 18.05 -19.01
C LEU A 86 -9.19 18.71 -20.37
N THR A 87 -8.24 18.21 -21.17
CA THR A 87 -7.97 18.75 -22.53
C THR A 87 -8.98 18.26 -23.59
N VAL A 88 -9.76 17.23 -23.30
CA VAL A 88 -10.78 16.70 -24.22
C VAL A 88 -11.93 17.69 -24.34
N LYS A 89 -12.15 18.17 -25.57
CA LYS A 89 -13.20 19.14 -25.91
C LYS A 89 -14.55 18.49 -26.18
N ASN A 90 -14.55 17.37 -26.90
CA ASN A 90 -15.76 16.65 -27.24
C ASN A 90 -16.04 15.56 -26.19
N SER A 91 -17.20 15.62 -25.53
CA SER A 91 -17.55 14.68 -24.48
C SER A 91 -17.61 13.23 -24.98
N ALA A 92 -18.01 13.02 -26.25
CA ALA A 92 -18.10 11.68 -26.85
C ALA A 92 -16.76 10.94 -26.93
N ASP A 93 -15.63 11.66 -26.93
CA ASP A 93 -14.29 11.06 -26.98
C ASP A 93 -13.77 10.65 -25.59
N LEU A 94 -14.45 11.04 -24.51
CA LEU A 94 -13.99 10.75 -23.15
C LEU A 94 -13.86 9.26 -22.82
N PRO A 95 -14.81 8.39 -23.18
CA PRO A 95 -14.71 6.96 -22.89
C PRO A 95 -13.44 6.33 -23.47
N THR A 96 -13.15 6.62 -24.74
CA THR A 96 -11.99 6.08 -25.46
C THR A 96 -10.70 6.67 -24.92
N VAL A 97 -10.63 7.98 -24.73
CA VAL A 97 -9.44 8.65 -24.16
C VAL A 97 -9.13 8.16 -22.76
N LEU A 98 -10.14 7.96 -21.90
CA LEU A 98 -9.96 7.46 -20.53
C LEU A 98 -9.36 6.04 -20.53
N VAL A 99 -9.98 5.13 -21.29
CA VAL A 99 -9.54 3.72 -21.37
C VAL A 99 -8.09 3.66 -21.89
N ASP A 100 -7.78 4.40 -22.95
CA ASP A 100 -6.43 4.42 -23.52
C ASP A 100 -5.40 5.03 -22.58
N ALA A 101 -5.74 6.11 -21.89
CA ALA A 101 -4.85 6.75 -20.93
C ALA A 101 -4.52 5.82 -19.76
N ILE A 102 -5.51 5.11 -19.22
CA ILE A 102 -5.31 4.12 -18.14
C ILE A 102 -4.45 2.96 -18.63
N LYS A 103 -4.77 2.38 -19.80
CA LYS A 103 -3.97 1.28 -20.39
C LYS A 103 -2.51 1.67 -20.56
N LYS A 104 -2.25 2.87 -21.10
CA LYS A 104 -0.88 3.35 -21.37
C LYS A 104 -0.11 3.70 -20.09
N LYS A 105 -0.75 4.38 -19.12
CA LYS A 105 -0.06 4.93 -17.94
C LYS A 105 0.14 3.89 -16.84
N PHE A 106 -0.85 3.04 -16.60
CA PHE A 106 -0.79 2.00 -15.55
C PHE A 106 -0.39 0.62 -16.09
N VAL A 107 -0.14 0.51 -17.40
CA VAL A 107 0.27 -0.73 -18.08
C VAL A 107 -0.72 -1.88 -17.78
N VAL A 108 -2.01 -1.55 -17.66
CA VAL A 108 -3.05 -2.51 -17.29
C VAL A 108 -3.44 -3.35 -18.50
N PRO A 109 -3.44 -4.70 -18.42
CA PRO A 109 -3.66 -5.56 -19.57
C PRO A 109 -5.06 -5.39 -20.16
N MET A 110 -6.07 -5.37 -19.28
CA MET A 110 -7.47 -5.28 -19.66
C MET A 110 -8.09 -4.07 -18.97
N VAL A 111 -8.56 -3.13 -19.76
CA VAL A 111 -9.39 -2.01 -19.30
C VAL A 111 -10.63 -2.00 -20.15
N ARG A 112 -11.80 -2.03 -19.50
CA ARG A 112 -13.10 -2.04 -20.15
C ARG A 112 -14.03 -1.05 -19.47
N LEU A 113 -14.75 -0.28 -20.27
CA LEU A 113 -15.72 0.69 -19.82
C LEU A 113 -17.07 0.32 -20.43
N GLN A 114 -18.03 0.05 -19.56
CA GLN A 114 -19.40 -0.26 -19.95
C GLN A 114 -20.31 0.84 -19.44
N LEU A 115 -20.90 1.60 -20.35
CA LEU A 115 -21.92 2.60 -20.03
C LEU A 115 -23.30 1.99 -20.21
N TRP A 116 -24.24 2.40 -19.36
CA TRP A 116 -25.61 1.94 -19.44
C TRP A 116 -26.41 2.83 -20.40
N SER A 117 -26.98 2.22 -21.42
CA SER A 117 -27.94 2.85 -22.33
C SER A 117 -29.35 2.33 -22.02
N GLU A 118 -30.39 3.06 -22.42
CA GLU A 118 -31.78 2.59 -22.32
C GLU A 118 -32.05 1.41 -23.29
N ASP A 119 -31.30 1.31 -24.39
CA ASP A 119 -31.40 0.24 -25.39
C ASP A 119 -30.70 -1.08 -24.99
N ASN A 120 -30.13 -1.14 -23.78
CA ASN A 120 -29.27 -2.25 -23.39
C ASN A 120 -30.10 -3.49 -22.95
N SER A 121 -29.67 -4.66 -23.42
CA SER A 121 -30.27 -5.98 -23.19
C SER A 121 -30.58 -6.34 -21.72
N ALA A 122 -31.35 -7.41 -21.49
CA ALA A 122 -31.66 -7.90 -20.13
C ALA A 122 -30.41 -8.26 -19.29
N ALA A 123 -29.31 -8.72 -19.91
CA ALA A 123 -28.06 -9.04 -19.22
C ALA A 123 -27.38 -7.80 -18.62
N SER A 124 -27.39 -6.69 -19.37
CA SER A 124 -26.93 -5.39 -18.87
C SER A 124 -27.78 -4.85 -17.71
N ASN A 125 -29.06 -5.23 -17.63
CA ASN A 125 -29.91 -4.84 -16.51
C ASN A 125 -29.59 -5.61 -15.22
N SER A 126 -29.24 -6.91 -15.31
CA SER A 126 -28.75 -7.67 -14.15
C SER A 126 -27.38 -7.19 -13.68
N ASP A 127 -26.48 -6.83 -14.59
CA ASP A 127 -25.20 -6.25 -14.19
C ASP A 127 -25.37 -4.88 -13.56
N LYS A 128 -26.29 -4.06 -14.09
CA LYS A 128 -26.63 -2.77 -13.51
C LYS A 128 -27.07 -2.90 -12.05
N THR A 129 -27.96 -3.83 -11.72
CA THR A 129 -28.41 -4.01 -10.32
C THR A 129 -27.31 -4.53 -9.40
N LEU A 130 -26.43 -5.42 -9.89
CA LEU A 130 -25.27 -5.90 -9.13
C LEU A 130 -24.28 -4.77 -8.83
N ILE A 131 -23.98 -3.93 -9.82
CA ILE A 131 -23.06 -2.79 -9.68
C ILE A 131 -23.70 -1.66 -8.85
N ASP A 132 -25.01 -1.38 -9.01
CA ASP A 132 -25.76 -0.42 -8.19
C ASP A 132 -25.65 -0.79 -6.70
N GLY A 133 -25.69 -2.09 -6.38
CA GLY A 133 -25.54 -2.60 -5.01
C GLY A 133 -24.15 -2.43 -4.38
N MET A 134 -23.11 -2.11 -5.17
CA MET A 134 -21.74 -1.95 -4.68
C MET A 134 -21.53 -0.58 -4.01
N LYS A 135 -21.33 -0.53 -2.69
CA LYS A 135 -21.04 0.74 -2.00
C LYS A 135 -19.68 1.33 -2.33
N SER A 136 -18.69 0.49 -2.59
CA SER A 136 -17.32 0.86 -2.92
C SER A 136 -16.87 0.13 -4.18
N LEU A 137 -15.71 0.51 -4.73
CA LEU A 137 -15.04 -0.32 -5.73
C LEU A 137 -14.76 -1.72 -5.17
N TYR A 138 -14.69 -2.69 -6.07
CA TYR A 138 -14.23 -4.05 -5.79
C TYR A 138 -12.82 -4.22 -6.31
N CYS A 139 -11.93 -4.83 -5.53
CA CYS A 139 -10.56 -5.19 -5.92
C CYS A 139 -10.27 -6.58 -5.35
N GLY A 140 -9.94 -7.54 -6.22
CA GLY A 140 -9.65 -8.90 -5.77
C GLY A 140 -9.69 -9.95 -6.87
N PHE A 141 -9.89 -11.20 -6.47
CA PHE A 141 -9.93 -12.34 -7.38
C PHE A 141 -11.19 -12.34 -8.24
N SER A 142 -11.06 -12.73 -9.52
CA SER A 142 -12.20 -12.75 -10.45
C SER A 142 -13.33 -13.68 -10.00
N GLU A 143 -13.02 -14.76 -9.30
CA GLU A 143 -13.97 -15.74 -8.74
C GLU A 143 -14.98 -15.11 -7.75
N ASN A 144 -14.56 -14.06 -7.04
CA ASN A 144 -15.35 -13.40 -6.00
C ASN A 144 -15.96 -12.07 -6.48
N ALA A 145 -15.80 -11.74 -7.76
CA ALA A 145 -16.29 -10.50 -8.33
C ALA A 145 -17.83 -10.56 -8.51
N PRO A 146 -18.56 -9.47 -8.23
CA PRO A 146 -20.01 -9.41 -8.42
C PRO A 146 -20.47 -9.76 -9.84
N THR A 147 -19.71 -9.33 -10.84
CA THR A 147 -19.92 -9.68 -12.25
C THR A 147 -18.60 -9.62 -13.01
N LEU A 148 -18.48 -10.42 -14.07
CA LEU A 148 -17.35 -10.40 -15.00
C LEU A 148 -17.81 -10.02 -16.42
N SER A 149 -19.06 -9.62 -16.59
CA SER A 149 -19.63 -9.34 -17.91
C SER A 149 -18.90 -8.22 -18.66
N VAL A 150 -18.36 -7.24 -17.92
CA VAL A 150 -17.56 -6.13 -18.46
C VAL A 150 -16.31 -6.60 -19.23
N PHE A 151 -15.84 -7.82 -18.95
CA PHE A 151 -14.69 -8.46 -19.61
C PHE A 151 -15.11 -9.51 -20.65
N GLN A 152 -16.40 -9.64 -20.97
CA GLN A 152 -16.84 -10.54 -22.04
C GLN A 152 -16.20 -10.14 -23.37
N GLY A 153 -15.68 -11.14 -24.10
CA GLY A 153 -14.98 -10.94 -25.37
C GLY A 153 -13.46 -10.71 -25.24
N GLU A 154 -12.89 -10.71 -24.03
CA GLU A 154 -11.43 -10.84 -23.88
C GLU A 154 -10.96 -12.25 -24.26
N GLU A 155 -9.85 -12.35 -24.99
CA GLU A 155 -9.26 -13.65 -25.37
C GLU A 155 -8.79 -14.46 -24.17
N VAL A 156 -8.35 -13.77 -23.12
CA VAL A 156 -7.86 -14.36 -21.87
C VAL A 156 -8.77 -13.90 -20.73
N ALA A 157 -9.28 -14.83 -19.94
CA ALA A 157 -10.07 -14.49 -18.77
C ALA A 157 -9.17 -13.88 -17.67
N PRO A 158 -9.59 -12.78 -17.02
CA PRO A 158 -8.82 -12.21 -15.92
C PRO A 158 -8.87 -13.11 -14.68
N ARG A 159 -7.75 -13.20 -13.94
CA ARG A 159 -7.63 -13.90 -12.65
C ARG A 159 -7.73 -12.96 -11.46
N SER A 160 -7.39 -11.69 -11.65
CA SER A 160 -7.65 -10.61 -10.70
C SER A 160 -8.32 -9.43 -11.41
N VAL A 161 -9.23 -8.76 -10.72
CA VAL A 161 -10.08 -7.71 -11.28
C VAL A 161 -10.31 -6.57 -10.30
N VAL A 162 -10.52 -5.39 -10.87
CA VAL A 162 -11.07 -4.22 -10.18
C VAL A 162 -12.35 -3.83 -10.89
N LEU A 163 -13.43 -3.60 -10.15
CA LEU A 163 -14.69 -3.07 -10.67
C LEU A 163 -15.00 -1.75 -9.98
N ILE A 164 -15.17 -0.71 -10.77
CA ILE A 164 -15.43 0.64 -10.31
C ILE A 164 -16.85 1.05 -10.75
N PRO A 165 -17.79 1.19 -9.80
CA PRO A 165 -19.12 1.72 -10.10
C PRO A 165 -19.03 3.21 -10.47
N LEU A 166 -19.56 3.59 -11.63
CA LEU A 166 -19.52 4.99 -12.11
C LEU A 166 -20.79 5.75 -11.75
N ARG A 167 -20.69 6.73 -10.84
CA ARG A 167 -21.82 7.49 -10.28
C ARG A 167 -21.65 8.98 -10.47
N ILE A 168 -22.76 9.72 -10.53
CA ILE A 168 -22.75 11.19 -10.48
C ILE A 168 -23.01 11.61 -9.04
N GLY A 169 -22.03 12.29 -8.44
CA GLY A 169 -22.12 12.74 -7.04
C GLY A 169 -22.44 11.60 -6.09
N ALA A 170 -23.43 11.81 -5.21
CA ALA A 170 -23.89 10.82 -4.24
C ALA A 170 -25.07 9.95 -4.75
N SER A 171 -25.32 9.91 -6.07
CA SER A 171 -26.41 9.10 -6.63
C SER A 171 -26.20 7.61 -6.31
N PRO A 172 -27.22 6.89 -5.80
CA PRO A 172 -27.13 5.45 -5.63
C PRO A 172 -27.15 4.71 -6.98
N VAL A 173 -27.72 5.34 -8.00
CA VAL A 173 -27.81 4.80 -9.36
C VAL A 173 -26.51 5.11 -10.08
N THR A 174 -25.84 4.05 -10.50
CA THR A 174 -24.68 4.11 -11.38
C THR A 174 -25.13 4.45 -12.82
N PHE A 175 -24.22 4.89 -13.67
CA PHE A 175 -24.46 5.06 -15.11
C PHE A 175 -23.54 4.16 -15.96
N GLY A 176 -22.69 3.39 -15.31
CA GLY A 176 -21.76 2.47 -15.94
C GLY A 176 -20.84 1.80 -14.94
N CYS A 177 -19.94 0.98 -15.47
CA CYS A 177 -18.89 0.29 -14.74
C CYS A 177 -17.57 0.42 -15.50
N LEU A 178 -16.49 0.72 -14.77
CA LEU A 178 -15.12 0.67 -15.27
C LEU A 178 -14.42 -0.55 -14.65
N GLY A 179 -13.99 -1.47 -15.51
CA GLY A 179 -13.33 -2.70 -15.11
C GLY A 179 -11.85 -2.72 -15.48
N PHE A 180 -10.99 -3.12 -14.54
CA PHE A 180 -9.59 -3.50 -14.79
C PHE A 180 -9.42 -4.99 -14.59
N GLY A 181 -8.72 -5.65 -15.51
CA GLY A 181 -8.47 -7.09 -15.47
C GLY A 181 -7.00 -7.41 -15.72
N SER A 182 -6.54 -8.47 -15.07
CA SER A 182 -5.19 -9.01 -15.27
C SER A 182 -5.22 -10.54 -15.28
N PRO A 183 -4.44 -11.19 -16.16
CA PRO A 183 -4.23 -12.64 -16.11
C PRO A 183 -3.36 -13.05 -14.91
N ASP A 184 -2.64 -12.10 -14.30
CA ASP A 184 -1.90 -12.31 -13.06
C ASP A 184 -2.86 -12.19 -11.85
N LYS A 185 -2.83 -13.20 -10.96
CA LYS A 185 -3.69 -13.29 -9.78
C LYS A 185 -3.29 -12.30 -8.68
N ASP A 186 -2.01 -11.93 -8.60
CA ASP A 186 -1.48 -11.12 -7.50
C ASP A 186 -1.52 -9.62 -7.81
N ARG A 187 -1.69 -9.25 -9.08
CA ARG A 187 -1.70 -7.85 -9.53
C ARG A 187 -2.78 -6.99 -8.88
N PHE A 188 -4.00 -7.50 -8.76
CA PHE A 188 -5.11 -6.85 -8.04
C PHE A 188 -5.49 -7.67 -6.82
N SER A 189 -4.51 -7.93 -5.95
CA SER A 189 -4.73 -8.62 -4.67
C SER A 189 -5.70 -7.82 -3.78
N PRO A 190 -6.52 -8.49 -2.93
CA PRO A 190 -7.33 -7.82 -1.91
C PRO A 190 -6.52 -6.99 -0.90
N THR A 191 -5.20 -7.25 -0.79
CA THR A 191 -4.29 -6.49 0.08
C THR A 191 -3.77 -5.20 -0.54
N LEU A 192 -4.09 -4.93 -1.82
CA LEU A 192 -3.69 -3.72 -2.52
C LEU A 192 -4.36 -2.50 -1.90
N GLU A 193 -3.59 -1.44 -1.63
CA GLU A 193 -4.15 -0.16 -1.24
C GLU A 193 -5.01 0.42 -2.37
N THR A 194 -6.25 0.79 -2.04
CA THR A 194 -7.24 1.21 -3.03
C THR A 194 -7.35 2.74 -3.15
N ASP A 195 -6.58 3.52 -2.39
CA ASP A 195 -6.67 4.98 -2.36
C ASP A 195 -6.46 5.62 -3.74
N PHE A 196 -5.47 5.14 -4.50
CA PHE A 196 -5.25 5.59 -5.87
C PHE A 196 -6.36 5.16 -6.83
N LEU A 197 -6.92 3.96 -6.63
CA LEU A 197 -8.05 3.46 -7.43
C LEU A 197 -9.33 4.26 -7.14
N ASN A 198 -9.55 4.64 -5.88
CA ASN A 198 -10.65 5.53 -5.49
C ASN A 198 -10.48 6.92 -6.13
N THR A 199 -9.26 7.48 -6.08
CA THR A 199 -8.95 8.76 -6.74
C THR A 199 -9.19 8.70 -8.25
N LEU A 200 -8.78 7.61 -8.90
CA LEU A 200 -9.04 7.37 -10.31
C LEU A 200 -10.54 7.22 -10.61
N ALA A 201 -11.27 6.51 -9.75
CA ALA A 201 -12.71 6.34 -9.85
C ALA A 201 -13.43 7.70 -9.80
N GLU A 202 -13.11 8.53 -8.82
CA GLU A 202 -13.68 9.88 -8.69
C GLU A 202 -13.39 10.74 -9.92
N THR A 203 -12.14 10.69 -10.41
CA THR A 203 -11.74 11.42 -11.63
C THR A 203 -12.49 10.93 -12.86
N ALA A 204 -12.65 9.61 -13.02
CA ALA A 204 -13.39 9.00 -14.13
C ALA A 204 -14.88 9.35 -14.08
N CYS A 205 -15.50 9.24 -12.90
CA CYS A 205 -16.88 9.65 -12.66
C CYS A 205 -17.11 11.12 -13.02
N ALA A 206 -16.24 12.02 -12.52
CA ALA A 206 -16.32 13.44 -12.81
C ALA A 206 -16.16 13.73 -14.30
N ALA A 207 -15.17 13.14 -14.96
CA ALA A 207 -14.95 13.35 -16.39
C ALA A 207 -16.13 12.86 -17.23
N LEU A 208 -16.61 11.64 -16.98
CA LEU A 208 -17.69 11.00 -17.73
C LEU A 208 -19.08 11.58 -17.43
N SER A 209 -19.26 12.28 -16.30
CA SER A 209 -20.53 12.99 -16.01
C SER A 209 -20.95 13.98 -17.11
N ARG A 210 -19.99 14.50 -17.89
CA ARG A 210 -20.27 15.37 -19.05
C ARG A 210 -21.08 14.68 -20.16
N LEU A 211 -21.01 13.35 -20.26
CA LEU A 211 -21.82 12.58 -21.20
C LEU A 211 -23.30 12.56 -20.80
N GLN A 212 -23.59 12.62 -19.50
CA GLN A 212 -24.94 12.54 -18.95
C GLN A 212 -25.70 13.86 -19.16
N ASN A 213 -25.01 15.01 -19.07
CA ASN A 213 -25.61 16.32 -19.32
C ASN A 213 -25.90 16.61 -20.80
N THR A 214 -25.40 15.80 -21.74
CA THR A 214 -25.64 16.01 -23.18
C THR A 214 -26.96 15.36 -23.65
N GLN A 215 -27.65 14.63 -22.78
CA GLN A 215 -28.96 14.01 -23.08
C GLN A 215 -30.16 14.81 -22.56
N SER A 216 -30.00 16.12 -22.34
CA SER A 216 -31.09 17.05 -21.99
C SER A 216 -31.48 17.94 -23.16
#